data_AF-A0A2H0M7L9-F1
#
_entry.id   AF-A0A2H0M7L9-F1
#
_cell.length_a   1.000
_cell.length_b   1.000
_cell.length_c   1.000
_cell.angle_alpha   90.00
_cell.angle_beta   90.00
_cell.angle_gamma   90.00
#
_symmetry.space_group_name_H-M   'P 1'
#
loop_
_entity.id
_entity.type
_entity.pdbx_description
1 polymer ?
#
loop_
_entity_poly.entity_id
_entity_poly.type
_entity_poly.pdbx_seq_one_letter_code
_entity_poly.pdbx_strand_id
1 'polypeptide(L)'
;MLNTFPSLLDFAPLAPFILRVAAGFWFIDIAFKNYKEIKREAKKFTILSILIVQAVAGLFLVAGFLTQISAIVLFIILTFFVIRTEEAKQNPETKQVHLFLFIILISLLVTGAGAFAFDLPL
;
A
#
# COMPACT_ATOMS: atom_id res chain seq x y z
N MET A 1 -1.99 -30.53 8.54
CA MET A 1 -2.69 -29.87 9.66
C MET A 1 -4.17 -30.15 9.51
N LEU A 2 -4.90 -30.48 10.59
CA LEU A 2 -6.37 -30.52 10.51
C LEU A 2 -6.84 -29.08 10.29
N ASN A 3 -7.29 -28.78 9.07
CA ASN A 3 -8.00 -27.54 8.77
C ASN A 3 -9.49 -27.90 8.64
N THR A 4 -10.37 -27.10 9.24
CA THR A 4 -11.81 -27.29 9.15
C THR A 4 -12.30 -27.28 7.70
N PHE A 5 -11.63 -26.48 6.85
CA PHE A 5 -11.92 -26.36 5.43
C PHE A 5 -10.64 -26.43 4.58
N PRO A 6 -10.12 -27.64 4.29
CA PRO A 6 -8.88 -27.81 3.53
C PRO A 6 -8.95 -27.22 2.12
N SER A 7 -10.12 -27.29 1.48
CA SER A 7 -10.33 -26.75 0.12
C SER A 7 -10.22 -25.22 0.03
N LEU A 8 -10.34 -24.48 1.15
CA LEU A 8 -10.12 -23.03 1.12
C LEU A 8 -8.64 -22.67 0.96
N LEU A 9 -7.72 -23.56 1.32
CA LEU A 9 -6.28 -23.33 1.16
C LEU A 9 -5.87 -23.32 -0.32
N ASP A 10 -6.67 -23.90 -1.21
CA ASP A 10 -6.43 -23.84 -2.67
C ASP A 10 -6.52 -22.39 -3.18
N PHE A 11 -7.25 -21.52 -2.46
CA PHE A 11 -7.35 -20.08 -2.73
C PHE A 11 -6.30 -19.25 -1.97
N ALA A 12 -5.27 -19.86 -1.38
CA ALA A 12 -4.22 -19.14 -0.66
C ALA A 12 -3.60 -17.97 -1.47
N PRO A 13 -3.36 -18.08 -2.80
CA PRO A 13 -2.86 -16.96 -3.60
C PRO A 13 -3.83 -15.77 -3.70
N LEU A 14 -5.13 -15.96 -3.39
CA LEU A 14 -6.13 -14.91 -3.40
C LEU A 14 -5.96 -13.94 -2.22
N ALA A 15 -5.41 -14.41 -1.09
CA ALA A 15 -5.18 -13.56 0.08
C ALA A 15 -4.23 -12.38 -0.23
N PRO A 16 -2.99 -12.60 -0.73
CA PRO A 16 -2.13 -11.49 -1.15
C PRO A 16 -2.75 -10.64 -2.25
N PHE A 17 -3.53 -11.22 -3.18
CA PHE A 17 -4.25 -10.43 -4.20
C PHE A 17 -5.22 -9.41 -3.58
N ILE A 18 -6.07 -9.83 -2.64
CA ILE A 18 -7.04 -8.96 -1.97
C ILE A 18 -6.31 -7.84 -1.21
N LEU A 19 -5.27 -8.22 -0.45
CA LEU A 19 -4.45 -7.28 0.31
C LEU A 19 -3.79 -6.23 -0.59
N ARG A 20 -3.27 -6.67 -1.74
CA ARG A 20 -2.64 -5.79 -2.72
C ARG A 20 -3.62 -4.77 -3.28
N VAL A 21 -4.76 -5.25 -3.77
CA VAL A 21 -5.78 -4.38 -4.37
C VAL A 21 -6.28 -3.35 -3.36
N ALA A 22 -6.57 -3.79 -2.12
CA ALA A 22 -7.03 -2.90 -1.06
C ALA A 22 -5.99 -1.82 -0.70
N ALA A 23 -4.74 -2.21 -0.45
CA ALA A 23 -3.68 -1.27 -0.11
C ALA A 23 -3.35 -0.33 -1.28
N GLY A 24 -3.21 -0.88 -2.49
CA GLY A 24 -2.89 -0.11 -3.69
C GLY A 24 -3.93 0.96 -3.99
N PHE A 25 -5.23 0.62 -3.96
CA PHE A 25 -6.28 1.62 -4.13
C PHE A 25 -6.28 2.70 -3.05
N TRP A 26 -6.05 2.33 -1.79
CA TRP A 26 -5.97 3.31 -0.70
C TRP A 26 -4.84 4.32 -0.93
N PHE A 27 -3.64 3.84 -1.29
CA PHE A 27 -2.50 4.75 -1.55
C PHE A 27 -2.73 5.65 -2.76
N ILE A 28 -3.38 5.14 -3.81
CA ILE A 28 -3.77 5.93 -4.99
C ILE A 28 -4.77 7.02 -4.60
N ASP A 29 -5.83 6.67 -3.86
CA ASP A 29 -6.86 7.62 -3.42
C ASP A 29 -6.27 8.75 -2.57
N ILE A 30 -5.42 8.40 -1.60
CA ILE A 30 -4.73 9.39 -0.75
C ILE A 30 -3.81 10.28 -1.57
N ALA A 31 -3.08 9.73 -2.56
CA ALA A 31 -2.23 10.53 -3.42
C ALA A 31 -3.05 11.56 -4.22
N PHE A 32 -4.21 11.17 -4.75
CA PHE A 32 -5.11 12.08 -5.48
C PHE A 32 -5.74 13.15 -4.58
N LYS A 33 -6.12 12.79 -3.34
CA LYS A 33 -6.63 13.75 -2.35
C LYS A 33 -5.57 14.80 -2.01
N ASN A 34 -4.38 14.35 -1.62
CA ASN A 34 -3.27 15.24 -1.27
C ASN A 34 -2.82 16.12 -2.45
N TYR A 35 -2.88 15.61 -3.70
CA TYR A 35 -2.56 16.39 -4.89
C TYR A 35 -3.48 17.61 -5.06
N LYS A 36 -4.77 17.48 -4.72
CA LYS A 36 -5.73 18.60 -4.81
C LYS A 36 -5.41 19.70 -3.80
N GLU A 37 -4.86 19.34 -2.65
CA GLU A 37 -4.54 20.25 -1.54
C GLU A 37 -3.22 21.02 -1.74
N ILE A 38 -2.26 20.45 -2.49
CA ILE A 38 -0.92 21.03 -2.76
C ILE A 38 -0.94 22.39 -3.48
N LYS A 39 -2.07 22.81 -4.07
CA LYS A 39 -2.16 24.07 -4.83
C LYS A 39 -1.64 25.30 -4.06
N ARG A 40 -1.56 25.26 -2.72
CA ARG A 40 -1.21 26.39 -1.84
C ARG A 40 0.22 26.43 -1.28
N GLU A 41 1.07 25.41 -1.46
CA GLU A 41 2.37 25.37 -0.76
C GLU A 41 3.59 25.81 -1.57
N ALA A 42 4.67 26.25 -0.89
CA ALA A 42 5.92 26.70 -1.49
C ALA A 42 6.86 25.55 -1.93
N LYS A 43 6.70 24.33 -1.38
CA LYS A 43 7.53 23.14 -1.70
C LYS A 43 6.83 22.18 -2.68
N LYS A 44 6.17 22.72 -3.70
CA LYS A 44 5.33 21.95 -4.63
C LYS A 44 6.06 20.78 -5.27
N PHE A 45 7.30 20.98 -5.71
CA PHE A 45 8.00 19.99 -6.51
C PHE A 45 8.31 18.71 -5.72
N THR A 46 8.88 18.82 -4.52
CA THR A 46 9.23 17.64 -3.70
C THR A 46 8.00 16.84 -3.29
N ILE A 47 6.93 17.53 -2.86
CA ILE A 47 5.71 16.85 -2.42
C ILE A 47 5.03 16.19 -3.62
N LEU A 48 4.97 16.88 -4.77
CA LEU A 48 4.43 16.32 -6.00
C LEU A 48 5.17 15.04 -6.42
N SER A 49 6.50 15.02 -6.37
CA SER A 49 7.28 13.82 -6.69
C SER A 49 6.94 12.65 -5.77
N ILE A 50 6.80 12.89 -4.46
CA ILE A 50 6.40 11.84 -3.51
C ILE A 50 5.02 11.30 -3.83
N LEU A 51 4.04 12.17 -4.14
CA LEU A 51 2.69 11.73 -4.49
C LEU A 51 2.65 10.94 -5.80
N ILE A 52 3.46 11.33 -6.80
CA ILE A 52 3.57 10.58 -8.05
C ILE A 52 4.16 9.19 -7.77
N VAL A 53 5.24 9.10 -7.00
CA VAL A 53 5.85 7.82 -6.62
C VAL A 53 4.86 6.96 -5.85
N GLN A 54 4.11 7.55 -4.90
CA GLN A 54 3.06 6.86 -4.15
C GLN A 54 1.96 6.31 -5.06
N ALA A 55 1.46 7.12 -6.00
CA ALA A 55 0.40 6.70 -6.93
C ALA A 55 0.88 5.60 -7.88
N VAL A 56 2.09 5.72 -8.42
CA VAL A 56 2.70 4.73 -9.32
C VAL A 56 2.97 3.42 -8.57
N ALA A 57 3.55 3.48 -7.38
CA ALA A 57 3.77 2.29 -6.55
C ALA A 57 2.44 1.62 -6.15
N GLY A 58 1.41 2.41 -5.82
CA GLY A 58 0.06 1.90 -5.59
C GLY A 58 -0.51 1.18 -6.81
N LEU A 59 -0.34 1.74 -8.00
CA LEU A 59 -0.79 1.13 -9.26
C LEU A 59 -0.06 -0.18 -9.55
N PHE A 60 1.26 -0.21 -9.35
CA PHE A 60 2.07 -1.42 -9.50
C PHE A 60 1.60 -2.51 -8.54
N LEU A 61 1.27 -2.14 -7.31
CA LEU A 61 0.76 -3.04 -6.29
C LEU A 61 -0.60 -3.64 -6.70
N VAL A 62 -1.53 -2.84 -7.24
CA VAL A 62 -2.82 -3.32 -7.80
C VAL A 62 -2.59 -4.27 -8.97
N ALA A 63 -1.75 -3.88 -9.94
CA ALA A 63 -1.41 -4.72 -11.09
C ALA A 63 -0.66 -6.00 -10.70
N GLY A 64 -0.05 -6.04 -9.51
CA GLY A 64 0.80 -7.15 -9.11
C GLY A 64 2.13 -7.16 -9.85
N PHE A 65 2.65 -5.98 -10.21
CA PHE A 65 3.94 -5.78 -10.83
C PHE A 65 4.96 -5.26 -9.80
N LEU A 66 6.15 -5.86 -9.72
CA LEU A 66 7.21 -5.50 -8.77
C LEU A 66 6.66 -5.35 -7.35
N THR A 67 5.90 -6.35 -6.90
CA THR A 67 5.04 -6.23 -5.71
C THR A 67 5.83 -5.96 -4.44
N GLN A 68 6.93 -6.67 -4.24
CA GLN A 68 7.80 -6.47 -3.09
C GLN A 68 8.45 -5.08 -3.10
N ILE A 69 8.96 -4.62 -4.26
CA ILE A 69 9.56 -3.29 -4.37
C ILE A 69 8.52 -2.20 -4.08
N SER A 70 7.33 -2.33 -4.67
CA SER A 70 6.21 -1.39 -4.45
C SER A 70 5.79 -1.36 -2.99
N ALA A 71 5.75 -2.51 -2.30
CA ALA A 71 5.44 -2.60 -0.88
C ALA A 71 6.51 -1.89 -0.02
N ILE A 72 7.81 -2.05 -0.32
CA ILE A 72 8.90 -1.34 0.38
C ILE A 72 8.75 0.18 0.21
N VAL A 73 8.53 0.65 -1.03
CA VAL A 73 8.41 2.08 -1.32
C VAL A 73 7.23 2.68 -0.54
N LEU A 74 6.06 2.06 -0.59
CA LEU A 74 4.88 2.54 0.13
C LEU A 74 5.04 2.45 1.65
N PHE A 75 5.77 1.46 2.15
CA PHE A 75 6.08 1.32 3.57
C PHE A 75 6.91 2.51 4.08
N ILE A 76 7.94 2.91 3.32
CA ILE A 76 8.77 4.07 3.65
C ILE A 76 7.95 5.36 3.61
N ILE A 77 7.12 5.55 2.58
CA ILE A 77 6.26 6.73 2.44
C ILE A 77 5.26 6.82 3.60
N LEU A 78 4.59 5.71 3.93
CA LEU A 78 3.63 5.65 5.03
C LEU A 78 4.29 5.99 6.37
N THR A 79 5.46 5.40 6.64
CA THR A 79 6.23 5.67 7.87
C THR A 79 6.58 7.16 8.00
N PHE A 80 7.05 7.76 6.91
CA PHE A 80 7.37 9.18 6.89
C PHE A 80 6.14 10.06 7.13
N PHE A 81 4.99 9.72 6.52
CA PHE A 81 3.75 10.46 6.71
C PHE A 81 3.29 10.40 8.17
N VAL A 82 3.25 9.20 8.78
CA VAL A 82 2.86 9.00 10.18
C VAL A 82 3.74 9.80 11.16
N ILE A 83 5.05 9.86 10.90
CA ILE A 83 5.98 10.61 11.77
C ILE A 83 5.76 12.13 11.65
N ARG A 84 5.42 12.62 10.45
CA ARG A 84 5.35 14.07 10.17
C ARG A 84 3.98 14.70 10.34
N THR A 85 2.88 13.97 10.17
CA THR A 85 1.55 14.58 10.22
C THR A 85 0.97 14.54 11.62
N GLU A 86 0.65 15.72 12.16
CA GLU A 86 -0.02 15.84 13.45
C GLU A 86 -1.44 15.24 13.42
N GLU A 87 -2.12 15.25 12.26
CA GLU A 87 -3.40 14.56 12.09
C GLU A 87 -3.29 13.06 12.32
N ALA A 88 -2.23 12.41 11.85
CA ALA A 88 -1.97 11.01 12.15
C ALA A 88 -1.66 10.78 13.64
N LYS A 89 -1.19 11.81 14.36
CA LYS A 89 -0.93 11.73 15.81
C LYS A 89 -2.16 12.02 16.66
N GLN A 90 -3.11 12.81 16.16
CA GLN A 90 -4.24 13.30 16.95
C GLN A 90 -5.53 12.54 16.66
N ASN A 91 -5.73 12.00 15.45
CA ASN A 91 -6.92 11.23 15.12
C ASN A 91 -6.69 9.71 15.30
N PRO A 92 -7.39 9.06 16.25
CA PRO A 92 -7.24 7.61 16.50
C PRO A 92 -7.63 6.74 15.31
N GLU A 93 -8.66 7.12 14.54
CA GLU A 93 -9.11 6.35 13.37
C GLU A 93 -8.03 6.33 12.28
N THR A 94 -7.39 7.48 12.07
CA THR A 94 -6.26 7.61 11.16
C THR A 94 -5.11 6.69 11.58
N LYS A 95 -4.76 6.62 12.87
CA LYS A 95 -3.71 5.71 13.37
C LYS A 95 -3.98 4.24 13.07
N GLN A 96 -5.22 3.81 13.29
CA GLN A 96 -5.61 2.41 13.07
C GLN A 96 -5.49 2.02 11.60
N VAL A 97 -5.95 2.89 10.69
CA VAL A 97 -5.81 2.67 9.24
C VAL A 97 -4.34 2.57 8.84
N HIS A 98 -3.48 3.46 9.33
CA HIS A 98 -2.04 3.41 9.04
C HIS A 98 -1.39 2.14 9.60
N LEU A 99 -1.77 1.70 10.81
CA LEU A 99 -1.28 0.46 11.39
C LEU A 99 -1.69 -0.76 10.55
N PHE A 100 -2.95 -0.82 10.09
CA PHE A 100 -3.40 -1.90 9.23
C PHE A 100 -2.65 -1.91 7.90
N LEU A 101 -2.46 -0.76 7.27
CA LEU A 101 -1.68 -0.66 6.03
C LEU A 101 -0.23 -1.11 6.25
N PHE A 102 0.38 -0.75 7.38
CA PHE A 102 1.73 -1.20 7.72
C PHE A 102 1.82 -2.73 7.81
N ILE A 103 0.86 -3.36 8.50
CA ILE A 103 0.77 -4.82 8.62
C ILE A 103 0.54 -5.47 7.25
N ILE A 104 -0.33 -4.89 6.42
CA ILE A 104 -0.59 -5.36 5.06
C ILE A 104 0.68 -5.31 4.22
N LEU A 105 1.42 -4.20 4.24
CA LEU A 105 2.66 -4.06 3.48
C LEU A 105 3.71 -5.08 3.93
N ILE A 106 3.88 -5.30 5.24
CA ILE A 106 4.76 -6.37 5.75
C ILE A 106 4.30 -7.75 5.27
N SER A 107 3.00 -8.03 5.34
CA SER A 107 2.43 -9.29 4.86
C SER A 107 2.73 -9.52 3.38
N LEU A 108 2.61 -8.48 2.55
CA LEU A 108 2.90 -8.55 1.11
C LEU A 108 4.39 -8.71 0.79
N LEU A 109 5.29 -8.18 1.62
CA LEU A 109 6.73 -8.44 1.48
C LEU A 109 7.06 -9.93 1.65
N VAL A 110 6.40 -10.58 2.61
CA VAL A 110 6.64 -12.00 2.92
C VAL A 110 5.89 -12.93 1.97
N THR A 111 4.65 -12.60 1.62
CA THR A 111 3.77 -13.47 0.81
C THR A 111 3.88 -13.24 -0.69
N GLY A 112 4.43 -12.10 -1.13
CA GLY A 112 4.64 -11.77 -2.53
C GLY A 112 3.36 -11.35 -3.27
N ALA A 113 3.35 -11.59 -4.59
CA ALA A 113 2.35 -11.05 -5.49
C ALA A 113 1.01 -11.82 -5.50
N GLY A 114 0.99 -13.11 -5.21
CA GLY A 114 -0.27 -13.87 -5.23
C GLY A 114 -0.88 -14.05 -6.63
N ALA A 115 -2.19 -14.30 -6.67
CA ALA A 115 -2.94 -14.52 -7.90
C ALA A 115 -2.97 -13.30 -8.82
N PHE A 116 -3.08 -13.55 -10.14
CA PHE A 116 -3.23 -12.53 -11.20
C PHE A 116 -2.13 -11.46 -11.25
N ALA A 117 -0.97 -11.75 -10.68
CA ALA A 117 0.17 -10.85 -10.72
C ALA A 117 0.85 -10.86 -12.09
N PHE A 118 1.16 -9.68 -12.61
CA PHE A 118 2.04 -9.51 -13.78
C PHE A 118 3.53 -9.53 -13.40
N ASP A 119 3.86 -9.92 -12.18
CA ASP A 119 5.24 -9.93 -11.68
C ASP A 119 6.12 -10.83 -12.55
N LEU A 120 7.41 -10.48 -12.66
CA LEU A 120 8.37 -11.29 -13.40
C LEU A 120 8.45 -12.67 -12.71
N PRO A 121 8.17 -13.78 -13.40
CA PRO A 121 8.46 -15.08 -12.84
C PRO A 121 9.98 -15.18 -12.72
N LEU A 122 10.47 -15.25 -11.48
CA LEU A 122 11.80 -15.82 -11.23
C LEU A 122 11.71 -17.34 -11.40
#